data_AF-A0A3E0QPT1-F1
#
_entry.id   AF-A0A3E0QPT1-F1
#
_cell.length_a   1.000
_cell.length_b   1.000
_cell.length_c   1.000
_cell.angle_alpha   90.00
_cell.angle_beta   90.00
_cell.angle_gamma   90.00
#
_symmetry.space_group_name_H-M   'P 1'
#
loop_
_entity.id
_entity.type
_entity.pdbx_description
1 polymer ?
#
loop_
_entity_poly.entity_id
_entity_poly.type
_entity_poly.pdbx_seq_one_letter_code
_entity_poly.pdbx_strand_id
1 'polypeptide(L)'
;MYIRRVSRKNKNGSTTAYLQLAHNEWDPVAKHAKAKVIYSFGREDEIDRSVLERLVQSIARYLTPEAALQAQNAIGETAEFLFRSSKRLGGAWLLHQLWQKIGLDAILEKLFKDRKYQSSIERLIFAMVANRALN
;
A
#
# COMPACT_ATOMS: atom_id res chain seq x y z
N MET A 1 15.23 14.75 1.17
CA MET A 1 14.96 15.62 2.33
C MET A 1 14.17 14.81 3.35
N TYR A 2 14.21 15.16 4.63
CA TYR A 2 13.49 14.42 5.67
C TYR A 2 13.15 15.35 6.84
N ILE A 3 12.15 14.97 7.63
CA ILE A 3 11.82 15.62 8.90
C ILE A 3 12.72 15.03 9.98
N ARG A 4 13.46 15.88 10.69
CA ARG A 4 14.26 15.48 11.85
C ARG A 4 13.69 16.07 13.13
N ARG A 5 13.70 15.27 14.20
CA ARG A 5 13.37 15.70 15.55
C ARG A 5 14.68 15.98 16.31
N VAL A 6 14.84 17.19 16.83
CA VAL A 6 16.00 17.56 17.64
C VAL A 6 15.52 17.91 19.03
N SER A 7 16.01 17.19 20.04
CA SER A 7 15.66 17.43 21.44
C SER A 7 16.78 18.13 22.19
N ARG A 8 16.40 19.00 23.12
CA ARG A 8 17.30 19.66 24.06
C ARG A 8 16.76 19.49 25.48
N LYS A 9 17.62 19.05 26.39
CA LYS A 9 17.34 19.08 27.83
C LYS A 9 17.64 20.48 28.39
N ASN A 10 16.68 21.05 29.08
CA ASN A 10 16.79 22.36 29.71
C ASN A 10 17.31 22.23 31.16
N LYS A 11 17.81 23.34 31.72
CA LYS A 11 18.37 23.38 33.10
C LYS A 11 17.34 22.99 34.18
N ASN A 12 16.06 23.18 33.90
CA ASN A 12 14.92 22.82 34.76
C ASN A 12 14.46 21.36 34.60
N GLY A 13 15.21 20.52 33.87
CA GLY A 13 14.91 19.10 33.68
C GLY A 13 13.88 18.79 32.59
N SER A 14 13.21 19.80 32.01
CA SER A 14 12.30 19.57 30.89
C SER A 14 13.06 19.27 29.58
N THR A 15 12.43 18.50 28.68
CA THR A 15 12.96 18.25 27.34
C THR A 15 12.10 18.99 26.33
N THR A 16 12.70 19.90 25.56
CA THR A 16 12.04 20.58 24.45
C THR A 16 12.51 19.95 23.14
N ALA A 17 11.57 19.56 22.29
CA ALA A 17 11.86 19.00 20.97
C ALA A 17 11.43 19.97 19.86
N TYR A 18 12.18 19.97 18.76
CA TYR A 18 11.92 20.78 17.58
C TYR A 18 11.81 19.87 16.35
N LEU A 19 10.89 20.19 15.45
CA LEU A 19 10.76 19.53 14.16
C LEU A 19 11.34 20.40 13.05
N GLN A 20 12.16 19.82 12.20
CA GLN A 20 12.89 20.53 11.14
C GLN A 20 12.89 19.73 9.84
N LEU A 21 12.66 20.41 8.71
CA LEU A 21 12.93 19.88 7.38
C LEU A 21 14.42 20.03 7.08
N ALA A 22 15.09 18.92 6.80
CA ALA A 22 16.52 18.88 6.55
C ALA A 22 16.87 18.15 5.24
N HIS A 23 18.04 18.50 4.71
CA HIS A 23 18.70 17.79 3.62
C HIS A 23 20.16 17.57 4.00
N ASN A 24 20.68 16.37 3.73
CA ASN A 24 22.08 16.07 3.99
C ASN A 24 22.92 16.51 2.78
N GLU A 25 23.90 17.37 3.02
CA GLU A 25 24.88 17.80 2.03
C GLU A 25 26.27 17.32 2.46
N TRP A 26 27.12 16.96 1.50
CA TRP A 26 28.50 16.54 1.78
C TRP A 26 29.33 17.74 2.23
N ASP A 27 29.99 17.64 3.39
CA ASP A 27 30.93 18.64 3.86
C ASP A 27 32.38 18.18 3.55
N PRO A 28 33.09 18.84 2.59
CA PRO A 28 34.44 18.44 2.20
C PRO A 28 35.48 18.68 3.31
N VAL A 29 35.23 19.60 4.25
CA VAL A 29 36.12 19.90 5.37
C VAL A 29 35.93 18.87 6.48
N ALA A 30 34.67 18.58 6.82
CA ALA A 30 34.34 17.64 7.89
C ALA A 30 34.40 16.17 7.46
N LYS A 31 34.51 15.90 6.15
CA LYS A 31 34.56 14.57 5.52
C LYS A 31 33.38 13.66 5.87
N HIS A 32 32.22 14.24 6.11
CA HIS A 32 30.97 13.50 6.33
C HIS A 32 29.77 14.32 5.85
N ALA A 33 28.63 13.65 5.65
CA ALA A 33 27.39 14.32 5.31
C ALA A 33 26.84 15.08 6.53
N LYS A 34 26.59 16.38 6.37
CA LYS A 34 25.97 17.23 7.40
C LYS A 34 24.53 17.56 7.04
N ALA A 35 23.68 17.52 8.05
CA ALA A 35 22.29 17.91 7.93
C ALA A 35 22.15 19.44 7.85
N LYS A 36 21.81 19.95 6.67
CA LYS A 36 21.44 21.35 6.44
C LYS A 36 19.96 21.52 6.72
N VAL A 37 19.63 22.39 7.66
CA VAL A 37 18.24 22.74 7.98
C VAL A 37 17.73 23.70 6.92
N ILE A 38 16.62 23.32 6.29
CA ILE A 38 15.97 24.09 5.24
C ILE A 38 14.83 24.91 5.84
N TYR A 39 14.07 24.28 6.74
CA TYR A 39 12.98 24.94 7.44
C TYR A 39 12.81 24.37 8.85
N SER A 40 12.48 25.22 9.82
CA SER A 40 12.18 24.83 11.18
C SER A 40 10.70 25.04 11.44
N PHE A 41 9.96 23.97 11.74
CA PHE A 41 8.52 24.05 12.05
C PHE A 41 8.25 24.63 13.43
N GLY A 42 9.27 24.73 14.27
CA GLY A 42 9.15 25.20 15.64
C GLY A 42 9.20 24.05 16.64
N ARG A 43 8.68 24.31 17.84
CA ARG A 43 8.65 23.32 18.91
C ARG A 43 7.58 22.28 18.66
N GLU A 44 7.92 21.02 18.84
CA GLU A 44 7.04 19.87 18.58
C GLU A 44 5.71 19.96 19.35
N ASP A 45 5.73 20.49 20.57
CA ASP A 45 4.54 20.67 21.41
C ASP A 45 3.65 21.85 21.01
N GLU A 46 4.16 22.80 20.22
CA GLU A 46 3.45 24.00 19.77
C GLU A 46 3.04 23.92 18.30
N ILE A 47 3.48 22.88 17.57
CA ILE A 47 3.17 22.71 16.15
C ILE A 47 1.73 22.25 15.98
N ASP A 48 0.97 23.03 15.19
CA ASP A 48 -0.32 22.62 14.69
C ASP A 48 -0.16 21.46 13.68
N ARG A 49 -0.74 20.30 14.03
CA ARG A 49 -0.73 19.09 13.19
C ARG A 49 -1.33 19.34 11.81
N SER A 50 -2.27 20.28 11.67
CA SER A 50 -2.87 20.64 10.39
C SER A 50 -1.84 21.14 9.36
N VAL A 51 -0.74 21.73 9.83
CA VAL A 51 0.35 22.25 8.98
C VAL A 51 1.09 21.09 8.32
N LEU A 52 1.34 20.01 9.07
CA LEU A 52 2.02 18.82 8.56
C LEU A 52 1.11 18.04 7.59
N GLU A 53 -0.18 17.94 7.89
CA GLU A 53 -1.15 17.32 6.99
C GLU A 53 -1.25 18.05 5.65
N ARG A 54 -1.33 19.38 5.67
CA ARG A 54 -1.31 20.20 4.45
C ARG A 54 0.00 20.04 3.66
N LEU A 55 1.13 19.90 4.36
CA LEU A 55 2.42 19.64 3.70
C LEU A 55 2.42 18.27 2.99
N VAL A 56 1.92 17.22 3.65
CA VAL A 56 1.81 15.87 3.05
C VAL A 56 0.92 15.92 1.82
N GLN A 57 -0.26 16.55 1.90
CA GLN A 57 -1.16 16.70 0.75
C GLN A 57 -0.50 17.48 -0.38
N SER A 58 0.21 18.57 -0.08
CA SER A 58 0.88 19.37 -1.10
C SER A 58 1.98 18.59 -1.81
N ILE A 59 2.76 17.77 -1.09
CA ILE A 59 3.80 16.92 -1.69
C ILE A 59 3.18 15.80 -2.52
N ALA A 60 2.13 15.16 -2.02
CA ALA A 60 1.46 14.04 -2.70
C ALA A 60 0.92 14.42 -4.09
N ARG A 61 0.50 15.68 -4.29
CA ARG A 61 0.06 16.18 -5.62
C ARG A 61 1.11 16.08 -6.71
N TYR A 62 2.40 15.99 -6.36
CA TYR A 62 3.51 15.88 -7.30
C TYR A 62 4.04 14.45 -7.46
N LEU A 63 3.44 13.47 -6.79
CA LEU A 63 3.79 12.06 -6.92
C LEU A 63 2.89 11.37 -7.93
N THR A 64 3.38 10.31 -8.57
CA THR A 64 2.50 9.42 -9.36
C THR A 64 1.50 8.73 -8.45
N PRO A 65 0.33 8.29 -8.96
CA PRO A 65 -0.67 7.58 -8.14
C PRO A 65 -0.10 6.38 -7.38
N GLU A 66 0.80 5.62 -8.01
CA GLU A 66 1.47 4.46 -7.40
C GLU A 66 2.41 4.88 -6.27
N ALA A 67 3.19 5.95 -6.46
CA ALA A 67 4.11 6.47 -5.45
C ALA A 67 3.37 7.12 -4.27
N ALA A 68 2.25 7.81 -4.54
CA ALA A 68 1.38 8.36 -3.51
C ALA A 68 0.75 7.24 -2.66
N LEU A 69 0.31 6.14 -3.29
CA LEU A 69 -0.23 4.98 -2.59
C LEU A 69 0.85 4.27 -1.74
N GLN A 70 2.07 4.10 -2.27
CA GLN A 70 3.19 3.55 -1.50
C GLN A 70 3.56 4.43 -0.30
N ALA A 71 3.59 5.75 -0.48
CA ALA A 71 3.84 6.69 0.61
C ALA A 71 2.73 6.63 1.68
N GLN A 72 1.47 6.56 1.27
CA GLN A 72 0.34 6.35 2.20
C GLN A 72 0.44 5.02 2.95
N ASN A 73 0.83 3.94 2.28
CA ASN A 73 1.05 2.62 2.91
C ASN A 73 2.22 2.64 3.90
N ALA A 74 3.28 3.42 3.62
CA ALA A 74 4.40 3.62 4.54
C ALA A 74 4.04 4.51 5.75
N ILE A 75 3.11 5.45 5.58
CA ILE A 75 2.47 6.20 6.67
C ILE A 75 1.48 5.31 7.45
N GLY A 76 1.03 4.22 6.83
CA GLY A 76 0.02 3.25 7.29
C GLY A 76 0.35 2.41 8.52
N GLU A 77 1.45 2.64 9.23
CA GLU A 77 1.51 2.24 10.65
C GLU A 77 0.54 3.10 11.52
N THR A 78 -0.04 4.18 10.98
CA THR A 78 -0.95 5.08 11.73
C THR A 78 -2.28 5.42 11.05
N ALA A 79 -2.66 4.87 9.88
CA ALA A 79 -3.88 5.27 9.16
C ALA A 79 -4.93 4.16 9.05
N GLU A 80 -6.18 4.51 9.38
CA GLU A 80 -7.37 3.70 9.66
C GLU A 80 -7.97 2.91 8.47
N PHE A 81 -7.16 2.25 7.66
CA PHE A 81 -7.65 1.14 6.84
C PHE A 81 -7.07 -0.17 7.36
N LEU A 82 -7.79 -0.77 8.31
CA LEU A 82 -7.49 -2.11 8.77
C LEU A 82 -7.71 -3.08 7.62
N PHE A 83 -6.62 -3.60 7.08
CA PHE A 83 -6.65 -4.86 6.36
C PHE A 83 -7.36 -5.91 7.22
N ARG A 84 -8.61 -6.23 6.89
CA ARG A 84 -9.42 -7.14 7.73
C ARG A 84 -9.01 -8.59 7.52
N SER A 85 -8.82 -8.99 6.26
CA SER A 85 -8.34 -10.33 5.87
C SER A 85 -8.12 -10.42 4.37
N SER A 86 -7.19 -11.27 3.96
CA SER A 86 -7.11 -11.80 2.59
C SER A 86 -7.25 -13.32 2.69
N LYS A 87 -8.16 -13.90 1.90
CA LYS A 87 -8.31 -15.35 1.81
C LYS A 87 -7.64 -15.85 0.53
N ARG A 88 -6.69 -16.77 0.67
CA ARG A 88 -6.16 -17.53 -0.46
C ARG A 88 -7.15 -18.63 -0.82
N LEU A 89 -8.11 -18.30 -1.68
CA LEU A 89 -9.10 -19.27 -2.19
C LEU A 89 -8.51 -20.18 -3.29
N GLY A 90 -7.35 -19.83 -3.83
CA GLY A 90 -6.61 -20.60 -4.82
C GLY A 90 -7.03 -20.33 -6.27
N GLY A 91 -6.16 -20.71 -7.21
CA GLY A 91 -6.39 -20.45 -8.64
C GLY A 91 -7.61 -21.19 -9.20
N ALA A 92 -7.88 -22.40 -8.74
CA ALA A 92 -9.04 -23.18 -9.18
C ALA A 92 -10.37 -22.49 -8.80
N TRP A 93 -10.44 -21.89 -7.61
CA TRP A 93 -11.63 -21.14 -7.18
C TRP A 93 -11.83 -19.87 -8.02
N LEU A 94 -10.74 -19.12 -8.30
CA LEU A 94 -10.79 -17.95 -9.17
C LEU A 94 -11.29 -18.31 -10.57
N LEU A 95 -10.73 -19.37 -11.16
CA LEU A 95 -11.14 -19.84 -12.49
C LEU A 95 -12.58 -20.30 -12.50
N HIS A 96 -13.06 -20.96 -11.44
CA HIS A 96 -14.45 -21.35 -11.31
C HIS A 96 -15.40 -20.14 -11.29
N GLN A 97 -15.07 -19.11 -10.52
CA GLN A 97 -15.87 -17.88 -10.49
C GLN A 97 -15.87 -17.16 -11.84
N LEU A 98 -14.73 -17.13 -12.54
CA LEU A 98 -14.63 -16.55 -13.86
C LEU A 98 -15.46 -17.33 -14.89
N TRP A 99 -15.42 -18.66 -14.82
CA TRP A 99 -16.19 -19.57 -15.66
C TRP A 99 -17.70 -19.30 -15.55
N GLN A 100 -18.20 -19.13 -14.32
CA GLN A 100 -19.59 -18.75 -14.04
C GLN A 100 -19.91 -17.33 -14.51
N LYS A 101 -19.02 -16.37 -14.27
CA LYS A 101 -19.22 -14.96 -14.64
C LYS A 101 -19.34 -14.76 -16.15
N ILE A 102 -18.62 -15.56 -16.93
CA ILE A 102 -18.68 -15.55 -18.41
C ILE A 102 -19.87 -16.41 -18.91
N GLY A 103 -20.50 -17.20 -18.04
CA GLY A 103 -21.65 -18.05 -18.36
C GLY A 103 -21.29 -19.34 -19.10
N LEU A 104 -20.03 -19.79 -19.02
CA LEU A 104 -19.58 -21.00 -19.70
C LEU A 104 -20.22 -22.26 -19.12
N ASP A 105 -20.51 -22.27 -17.82
CA ASP A 105 -21.27 -23.32 -17.15
C ASP A 105 -22.64 -23.51 -17.80
N ALA A 106 -23.44 -22.46 -17.87
CA ALA A 106 -24.79 -22.51 -18.43
C ALA A 106 -24.80 -22.86 -19.92
N ILE A 107 -23.83 -22.36 -20.69
CA ILE A 107 -23.70 -22.67 -22.12
C ILE A 107 -23.42 -24.15 -22.32
N LEU A 108 -22.43 -24.71 -21.60
CA LEU A 108 -22.03 -26.10 -21.74
C LEU A 108 -23.13 -27.05 -21.24
N GLU A 109 -23.77 -26.74 -20.11
CA GLU A 109 -24.91 -27.51 -19.62
C GLU A 109 -26.04 -27.56 -20.65
N LYS A 110 -26.36 -26.43 -21.30
CA LYS A 110 -27.38 -26.38 -22.35
C LYS A 110 -26.98 -27.22 -23.57
N LEU A 111 -25.73 -27.16 -24.00
CA LEU A 111 -25.23 -27.91 -25.16
C LEU A 111 -25.23 -29.43 -24.94
N PHE A 112 -24.96 -29.88 -23.71
CA PHE A 112 -24.89 -31.29 -23.36
C PHE A 112 -26.18 -31.87 -22.77
N LYS A 113 -27.24 -31.06 -22.66
CA LYS A 113 -28.52 -31.44 -22.02
C LYS A 113 -29.19 -32.67 -22.64
N ASP A 114 -29.15 -32.79 -23.97
CA ASP A 114 -29.87 -33.86 -24.69
C ASP A 114 -29.11 -35.19 -24.72
N ARG A 115 -27.90 -35.22 -24.18
CA ARG A 115 -27.05 -36.40 -24.17
C ARG A 115 -27.08 -37.03 -22.77
N LYS A 116 -27.51 -38.28 -22.68
CA LYS A 116 -27.63 -39.04 -21.43
C LYS A 116 -26.24 -39.42 -20.87
N TYR A 117 -25.51 -38.44 -20.36
CA TYR A 117 -24.26 -38.69 -19.65
C TYR A 117 -24.54 -38.90 -18.16
N GLN A 118 -23.85 -39.86 -17.54
CA GLN A 118 -23.91 -40.08 -16.08
C GLN A 118 -23.11 -39.02 -15.30
N SER A 119 -22.20 -38.31 -15.97
CA SER A 119 -21.28 -37.33 -15.36
C SER A 119 -21.48 -35.94 -15.96
N SER A 120 -21.25 -34.89 -15.17
CA SER A 120 -21.26 -33.51 -15.68
C SER A 120 -20.06 -33.26 -16.60
N ILE A 121 -20.32 -33.22 -17.91
CA ILE A 121 -19.29 -32.92 -18.92
C ILE A 121 -18.73 -31.51 -18.73
N GLU A 122 -19.57 -30.56 -18.33
CA GLU A 122 -19.13 -29.20 -18.01
C GLU A 122 -18.02 -29.23 -16.97
N ARG A 123 -18.15 -30.06 -15.91
CA ARG A 123 -17.13 -30.18 -14.86
C ARG A 123 -15.86 -30.83 -15.35
N LEU A 124 -15.95 -31.81 -16.25
CA LEU A 124 -14.78 -32.43 -16.88
C LEU A 124 -14.01 -31.44 -17.75
N ILE A 125 -14.71 -30.63 -18.54
CA ILE A 125 -14.11 -29.57 -19.36
C ILE A 125 -13.47 -28.52 -18.46
N PHE A 126 -14.18 -28.05 -17.43
CA PHE A 126 -13.63 -27.11 -16.45
C PHE A 126 -12.35 -27.67 -15.81
N ALA A 127 -12.33 -28.93 -15.39
CA ALA A 127 -11.16 -29.55 -14.80
C ALA A 127 -9.96 -29.58 -15.75
N MET A 128 -10.17 -29.90 -17.03
CA MET A 128 -9.11 -29.85 -18.04
C MET A 128 -8.57 -28.44 -18.26
N VAL A 129 -9.46 -27.44 -18.34
CA VAL A 129 -9.07 -26.04 -18.52
C VAL A 129 -8.34 -25.51 -17.27
N ALA A 130 -8.85 -25.78 -16.09
CA ALA A 130 -8.23 -25.38 -14.83
C ALA A 130 -6.86 -26.03 -14.66
N ASN A 131 -6.71 -27.31 -15.00
CA ASN A 131 -5.43 -28.00 -14.98
C ASN A 131 -4.43 -27.33 -15.94
N ARG A 132 -4.85 -26.91 -17.13
CA ARG A 132 -3.99 -26.24 -18.12
C ARG A 132 -3.66 -24.78 -17.77
N ALA A 133 -4.54 -24.09 -17.07
CA ALA A 133 -4.33 -22.70 -16.70
C ALA A 133 -3.46 -22.53 -15.45
N LEU A 134 -3.40 -23.56 -14.60
CA LEU A 134 -2.68 -23.54 -13.32
C LEU A 134 -1.36 -24.31 -13.34
N ASN A 135 -1.16 -25.23 -14.30
CA ASN A 135 0.07 -26.00 -14.52
C ASN A 135 0.67 -25.71 -15.90
#